data_AF-A0A7K1LMG9-F1
#
_entry.id   AF-A0A7K1LMG9-F1
#
_cell.length_a   1.000
_cell.length_b   1.000
_cell.length_c   1.000
_cell.angle_alpha   90.00
_cell.angle_beta   90.00
_cell.angle_gamma   90.00
#
_symmetry.space_group_name_H-M   'P 1'
#
loop_
_entity.id
_entity.type
_entity.pdbx_description
1 polymer ?
#
loop_
_entity_poly.entity_id
_entity_poly.type
_entity_poly.pdbx_seq_one_letter_code
_entity_poly.pdbx_strand_id
1 'polypeptide(L)'
;MYKIAIGKEHRLMLKDFYQRLYQQKLRFLQEIEEMIEQLKKEISPLKDPRLLSFYKRKKCEFSKNYLKYKLRLRYADIQKREMKAHRKYEKYLSKTSHACVRELFLDHKYYIRENLQEMNSSGVMKFPVA
;
A
#
# COMPACT_ATOMS: atom_id res chain seq x y z
N MET A 1 -15.43 21.41 27.26
CA MET A 1 -16.08 20.78 26.08
C MET A 1 -15.19 20.77 24.83
N TYR A 2 -14.51 21.87 24.49
CA TYR A 2 -13.61 21.96 23.31
C TYR A 2 -12.54 20.86 23.17
N LYS A 3 -11.83 20.50 24.25
CA LYS A 3 -10.83 19.41 24.22
C LYS A 3 -11.41 18.04 23.82
N ILE A 4 -12.68 17.78 24.16
CA ILE A 4 -13.36 16.51 23.86
C ILE A 4 -13.80 16.46 22.38
N ALA A 5 -14.26 17.59 21.83
CA ALA A 5 -14.62 17.71 20.42
C ALA A 5 -13.38 17.54 19.52
N ILE A 6 -12.30 18.26 19.84
CA ILE A 6 -10.99 18.16 19.14
C ILE A 6 -10.47 16.71 19.16
N GLY A 7 -10.54 16.02 20.31
CA GLY A 7 -10.14 14.62 20.41
C GLY A 7 -10.98 13.66 19.56
N LYS A 8 -12.28 13.94 19.38
CA LYS A 8 -13.17 13.14 18.51
C LYS A 8 -12.90 13.40 17.03
N GLU A 9 -12.65 14.64 16.64
CA GLU A 9 -12.31 15.02 15.26
C GLU A 9 -10.98 14.40 14.81
N HIS A 10 -9.94 14.43 15.64
CA HIS A 10 -8.66 13.78 15.31
C HIS A 10 -8.78 12.26 15.17
N ARG A 11 -9.61 11.59 16.00
CA ARG A 11 -9.89 10.16 15.85
C ARG A 11 -10.62 9.85 14.54
N LEU A 12 -11.53 10.74 14.12
CA LEU A 12 -12.22 10.62 12.84
C LEU A 12 -11.23 10.76 11.67
N MET A 13 -10.36 11.77 11.70
CA MET A 13 -9.31 11.99 10.70
C MET A 13 -8.36 10.79 10.59
N LEU A 14 -7.92 10.22 11.73
CA LEU A 14 -7.08 9.02 11.76
C LEU A 14 -7.76 7.81 11.13
N LYS A 15 -9.04 7.59 11.47
CA LYS A 15 -9.82 6.48 10.93
C LYS A 15 -10.01 6.62 9.42
N ASP A 16 -10.32 7.83 8.96
CA ASP A 16 -10.44 8.15 7.53
C ASP A 16 -9.12 7.91 6.80
N PHE A 17 -8.00 8.41 7.33
CA PHE A 17 -6.67 8.18 6.76
C PHE A 17 -6.33 6.69 6.64
N TYR A 18 -6.57 5.89 7.69
CA TYR A 18 -6.33 4.44 7.63
C TYR A 18 -7.25 3.72 6.65
N GLN A 19 -8.48 4.20 6.49
CA GLN A 19 -9.41 3.69 5.50
C GLN A 19 -8.93 4.02 4.08
N ARG A 20 -8.47 5.24 3.81
CA ARG A 20 -7.87 5.64 2.53
C ARG A 20 -6.63 4.79 2.21
N LEU A 21 -5.72 4.62 3.18
CA LEU A 21 -4.57 3.72 3.03
C LEU A 21 -4.99 2.29 2.71
N TYR A 22 -6.01 1.77 3.38
CA TYR A 22 -6.50 0.41 3.12
C TYR A 22 -7.04 0.25 1.69
N GLN A 23 -7.87 1.20 1.25
CA GLN A 23 -8.42 1.19 -0.12
C GLN A 23 -7.31 1.29 -1.17
N GLN A 24 -6.30 2.13 -0.95
CA GLN A 24 -5.13 2.20 -1.82
C GLN A 24 -4.43 0.84 -1.93
N LYS A 25 -4.16 0.15 -0.81
CA LYS A 25 -3.48 -1.15 -0.86
C LYS A 25 -4.33 -2.23 -1.54
N LEU A 26 -5.65 -2.19 -1.38
CA LEU A 26 -6.57 -3.09 -2.09
C LEU A 26 -6.53 -2.86 -3.59
N ARG A 27 -6.60 -1.61 -4.03
CA ARG A 27 -6.52 -1.25 -5.45
C ARG A 27 -5.19 -1.71 -6.05
N PHE A 28 -4.08 -1.43 -5.38
CA PHE A 28 -2.77 -1.86 -5.86
C PHE A 28 -2.62 -3.38 -5.95
N LEU A 29 -3.26 -4.12 -5.04
CA LEU A 29 -3.28 -5.58 -5.10
C LEU A 29 -4.01 -6.06 -6.37
N GLN A 30 -5.14 -5.44 -6.71
CA GLN A 30 -5.89 -5.76 -7.93
C GLN A 30 -5.04 -5.46 -9.18
N GLU A 31 -4.45 -4.28 -9.26
CA GLU A 31 -3.60 -3.87 -10.38
C GLU A 31 -2.38 -4.80 -10.56
N ILE A 32 -1.76 -5.25 -9.46
CA ILE A 32 -0.67 -6.25 -9.52
C ILE A 32 -1.18 -7.58 -10.09
N GLU A 33 -2.32 -8.07 -9.62
CA GLU A 33 -2.85 -9.37 -10.08
C GLU A 33 -3.24 -9.30 -11.56
N GLU A 34 -3.86 -8.19 -12.00
CA GLU A 34 -4.16 -7.95 -13.42
C GLU A 34 -2.90 -7.90 -14.29
N MET A 35 -1.89 -7.15 -13.85
CA MET A 35 -0.60 -7.06 -14.56
C MET A 35 0.09 -8.43 -14.64
N ILE A 36 0.01 -9.25 -13.59
CA ILE A 36 0.54 -10.61 -13.61
C ILE A 36 -0.20 -11.47 -14.63
N GLU A 37 -1.53 -11.39 -14.69
CA GLU A 37 -2.32 -12.14 -15.68
C GLU A 37 -2.05 -11.66 -17.12
N GLN A 38 -1.80 -10.37 -17.34
CA GLN A 38 -1.35 -9.85 -18.64
C GLN A 38 0.01 -10.41 -19.02
N LEU A 39 1.00 -10.31 -18.14
CA LEU A 39 2.35 -10.85 -18.36
C LEU A 39 2.34 -12.37 -18.58
N LYS A 40 1.45 -13.11 -17.92
CA LYS A 40 1.26 -14.55 -18.15
C LYS A 40 0.83 -14.86 -19.59
N LYS A 41 -0.03 -14.02 -20.18
CA LYS A 41 -0.48 -14.17 -21.57
C LYS A 41 0.61 -13.79 -22.56
N GLU A 42 1.40 -12.76 -22.24
CA GLU A 42 2.50 -12.27 -23.08
C GLU A 42 3.70 -13.23 -23.13
N ILE A 43 4.13 -13.75 -21.97
CA ILE A 43 5.35 -14.58 -21.88
C ILE A 43 5.12 -15.98 -22.44
N SER A 44 3.94 -16.56 -22.29
CA SER A 44 3.62 -17.82 -22.95
C SER A 44 2.11 -18.05 -23.06
N PRO A 45 1.54 -18.06 -24.28
CA PRO A 45 0.16 -18.49 -24.50
C PRO A 45 -0.05 -19.99 -24.20
N LEU A 46 1.04 -20.79 -24.13
CA LEU A 46 1.04 -22.21 -23.81
C LEU A 46 1.80 -22.47 -22.50
N LYS A 47 1.25 -23.29 -21.60
CA LYS A 47 1.81 -23.52 -20.26
C LYS A 47 3.16 -24.26 -20.33
N ASP A 48 4.27 -23.52 -20.32
CA ASP A 48 5.62 -24.11 -20.21
C ASP A 48 5.82 -24.69 -18.79
N PRO A 49 6.18 -25.99 -18.66
CA PRO A 49 6.42 -26.64 -17.37
C PRO A 49 7.41 -25.92 -16.45
N ARG A 50 8.41 -25.22 -17.01
CA ARG A 50 9.42 -24.49 -16.23
C ARG A 50 8.89 -23.17 -15.66
N LEU A 51 7.91 -22.56 -16.33
CA LEU A 51 7.25 -21.34 -15.89
C LEU A 51 6.03 -21.61 -15.00
N LEU A 52 5.60 -22.88 -14.84
CA LEU A 52 4.45 -23.27 -14.01
C LEU A 52 4.51 -22.75 -12.56
N SER A 53 5.71 -22.53 -12.00
CA SER A 53 5.86 -21.95 -10.66
C SER A 53 5.30 -20.53 -10.56
N PHE A 54 5.41 -19.74 -11.64
CA PHE A 54 4.78 -18.42 -11.76
C PHE A 54 3.25 -18.54 -11.82
N TYR A 55 2.73 -19.56 -12.50
CA TYR A 55 1.29 -19.82 -12.57
C TYR A 55 0.70 -20.41 -11.26
N LYS A 56 1.52 -21.07 -10.43
CA LYS A 56 1.11 -21.67 -9.14
C LYS A 56 1.24 -20.72 -7.94
N ARG A 57 1.50 -19.43 -8.15
CA ARG A 57 1.60 -18.44 -7.07
C ARG A 57 0.34 -18.42 -6.21
N LYS A 58 0.53 -18.41 -4.88
CA LYS A 58 -0.56 -18.11 -3.93
C LYS A 58 -0.95 -16.64 -4.05
N LYS A 59 -2.23 -16.37 -4.35
CA LYS A 59 -2.76 -15.01 -4.38
C LYS A 59 -2.62 -14.38 -2.99
N CYS A 60 -2.23 -13.12 -2.97
CA CYS A 60 -2.15 -12.38 -1.72
C CYS A 60 -3.55 -11.83 -1.43
N GLU A 61 -4.07 -12.06 -0.23
CA GLU A 61 -5.43 -11.65 0.15
C GLU A 61 -5.39 -10.71 1.35
N PHE A 62 -6.11 -9.60 1.26
CA PHE A 62 -6.35 -8.72 2.40
C PHE A 62 -7.58 -9.19 3.15
N SER A 63 -7.39 -9.69 4.38
CA SER A 63 -8.54 -10.03 5.23
C SER A 63 -9.24 -8.79 5.76
N LYS A 64 -10.55 -8.91 6.06
CA LYS A 64 -11.35 -7.85 6.70
C LYS A 64 -10.75 -7.37 8.04
N ASN A 65 -9.87 -8.16 8.66
CA ASN A 65 -9.17 -7.81 9.90
C ASN A 65 -8.00 -6.84 9.71
N TYR A 66 -7.60 -6.54 8.47
CA TYR A 66 -6.48 -5.64 8.20
C TYR A 66 -6.70 -4.25 8.79
N LEU A 67 -7.88 -3.67 8.58
CA LEU A 67 -8.22 -2.34 9.10
C LEU A 67 -8.24 -2.35 10.65
N LYS A 68 -8.83 -3.39 11.25
CA LYS A 68 -8.87 -3.58 12.71
C LYS A 68 -7.47 -3.68 13.33
N TYR A 69 -6.55 -4.37 12.65
CA TYR A 69 -5.15 -4.46 13.09
C TYR A 69 -4.42 -3.11 12.92
N LYS A 70 -4.64 -2.41 11.81
CA LYS A 70 -4.01 -1.10 11.54
C LYS A 70 -4.44 -0.02 12.51
N LEU A 71 -5.72 -0.01 12.91
CA LEU A 71 -6.25 0.91 13.92
C LEU A 71 -5.59 0.75 15.30
N ARG A 72 -4.97 -0.41 15.59
CA ARG A 72 -4.21 -0.64 16.83
C ARG A 72 -2.77 -0.12 16.77
N LEU A 73 -2.26 0.18 15.58
CA LEU A 73 -0.90 0.68 15.43
C LEU A 73 -0.87 2.19 15.64
N ARG A 74 0.21 2.66 16.27
CA ARG A 74 0.46 4.09 16.38
C ARG A 74 0.74 4.67 15.00
N TYR A 75 0.34 5.92 14.83
CA TYR A 75 0.53 6.63 13.57
C TYR A 75 2.00 6.67 13.11
N ALA A 76 2.93 6.86 14.06
CA ALA A 76 4.38 6.81 13.81
C ALA A 76 4.85 5.45 13.28
N ASP A 77 4.27 4.35 13.76
CA ASP A 77 4.61 2.99 13.29
C ASP A 77 4.15 2.78 11.84
N ILE A 78 3.03 3.39 11.46
CA ILE A 78 2.52 3.35 10.08
C ILE A 78 3.39 4.21 9.17
N GLN A 79 3.75 5.42 9.60
CA GLN A 79 4.64 6.30 8.84
C GLN A 79 5.99 5.61 8.58
N LYS A 80 6.59 4.99 9.60
CA LYS A 80 7.84 4.23 9.46
C LYS A 80 7.74 3.10 8.45
N ARG A 81 6.58 2.42 8.39
CA ARG A 81 6.31 1.36 7.40
C ARG A 81 6.16 1.94 5.98
N GLU A 82 5.43 3.03 5.80
CA GLU A 82 5.29 3.69 4.49
C GLU A 82 6.64 4.21 3.99
N MET A 83 7.48 4.81 4.85
CA MET A 83 8.85 5.19 4.48
C MET A 83 9.69 4.00 4.03
N LYS A 84 9.61 2.87 4.76
CA LYS A 84 10.31 1.63 4.37
C LYS A 84 9.79 1.09 3.04
N ALA A 85 8.48 1.18 2.78
CA ALA A 85 7.90 0.78 1.51
C ALA A 85 8.39 1.68 0.37
N HIS A 86 8.35 3.01 0.54
CA HIS A 86 8.85 3.98 -0.44
C HIS A 86 10.29 3.68 -0.88
N ARG A 87 11.20 3.44 0.09
CA ARG A 87 12.60 3.10 -0.19
C ARG A 87 12.76 1.79 -0.97
N LYS A 88 11.87 0.81 -0.78
CA LYS A 88 11.92 -0.46 -1.53
C LYS A 88 11.63 -0.26 -3.01
N TYR A 89 10.81 0.72 -3.38
CA TYR A 89 10.48 0.96 -4.79
C TYR A 89 11.69 1.39 -5.61
N GLU A 90 12.67 2.07 -5.03
CA GLU A 90 13.92 2.38 -5.74
C GLU A 90 14.66 1.11 -6.17
N LYS A 91 14.76 0.12 -5.27
CA LYS A 91 15.35 -1.18 -5.57
C LYS A 91 14.53 -1.98 -6.58
N TYR A 92 13.20 -1.85 -6.60
CA TYR A 92 12.36 -2.54 -7.58
C TYR A 92 12.49 -1.89 -8.96
N LEU A 93 12.40 -0.56 -9.02
CA LEU A 93 12.56 0.22 -10.24
C LEU A 93 13.96 0.07 -10.84
N SER A 94 15.02 -0.14 -10.05
CA SER A 94 16.35 -0.40 -10.59
C SER A 94 16.49 -1.78 -11.24
N LYS A 95 15.61 -2.74 -10.91
CA LYS A 95 15.68 -4.14 -11.37
C LYS A 95 14.67 -4.48 -12.46
N THR A 96 13.62 -3.69 -12.60
CA THR A 96 12.55 -3.93 -13.57
C THR A 96 12.81 -3.14 -14.85
N SER A 97 12.96 -3.83 -15.98
CA SER A 97 13.06 -3.21 -17.31
C SER A 97 11.70 -3.08 -18.02
N HIS A 98 10.72 -3.92 -17.67
CA HIS A 98 9.41 -3.94 -18.32
C HIS A 98 8.62 -2.65 -18.09
N ALA A 99 8.28 -1.92 -19.17
CA ALA A 99 7.69 -0.58 -19.11
C ALA A 99 6.40 -0.53 -18.27
N CYS A 100 5.41 -1.38 -18.56
CA CYS A 100 4.13 -1.39 -17.84
C CYS A 100 4.27 -1.69 -16.34
N VAL A 101 5.25 -2.53 -15.97
CA VAL A 101 5.51 -2.87 -14.56
C VAL A 101 6.21 -1.70 -13.85
N ARG A 102 7.11 -1.01 -14.56
CA ARG A 102 7.76 0.20 -14.04
C ARG A 102 6.75 1.32 -13.81
N GLU A 103 5.83 1.54 -14.73
CA GLU A 103 4.75 2.52 -14.62
C GLU A 103 3.90 2.24 -13.38
N LEU A 104 3.41 1.01 -13.22
CA LEU A 104 2.66 0.57 -12.04
C LEU A 104 3.43 0.84 -10.72
N PHE A 105 4.74 0.57 -10.70
CA PHE A 105 5.58 0.83 -9.54
C PHE A 105 5.82 2.32 -9.28
N LEU A 106 5.94 3.14 -10.32
CA LEU A 106 6.11 4.59 -10.21
C LEU A 106 4.84 5.24 -9.65
N ASP A 107 3.68 4.88 -10.17
CA ASP A 107 2.39 5.39 -9.71
C ASP A 107 2.18 5.08 -8.23
N HIS A 108 2.39 3.82 -7.84
CA HIS A 108 2.22 3.47 -6.43
C HIS A 108 3.29 4.12 -5.52
N LYS A 109 4.53 4.31 -6.01
CA LYS A 109 5.56 5.08 -5.29
C LYS A 109 5.11 6.52 -5.08
N TYR A 110 4.51 7.15 -6.10
CA TYR A 110 3.98 8.51 -6.03
C TYR A 110 2.89 8.64 -4.96
N TYR A 111 1.91 7.73 -4.94
CA TYR A 111 0.87 7.74 -3.89
C TYR A 111 1.43 7.56 -2.47
N ILE A 112 2.43 6.69 -2.28
CA ILE A 112 3.09 6.56 -0.97
C ILE A 112 3.76 7.87 -0.57
N ARG A 113 4.37 8.59 -1.51
CA ARG A 113 5.00 9.88 -1.25
C ARG A 113 3.97 10.93 -0.81
N GLU A 114 2.82 11.01 -1.48
CA GLU A 114 1.72 11.90 -1.08
C GLU A 114 1.22 11.58 0.33
N ASN A 115 0.99 10.30 0.64
CA ASN A 115 0.62 9.88 1.99
C ASN A 115 1.67 10.34 3.02
N LEU A 116 2.96 10.13 2.74
CA LEU A 116 4.03 10.56 3.65
C LEU A 116 4.05 12.09 3.84
N GLN A 117 3.75 12.87 2.80
CA GLN A 117 3.63 14.33 2.88
C GLN A 117 2.43 14.73 3.74
N GLU A 118 1.26 14.13 3.53
CA GLU A 118 0.06 14.34 4.36
C GLU A 118 0.34 13.95 5.83
N MET A 119 1.07 12.86 6.04
CA MET A 119 1.44 12.43 7.39
C MET A 119 2.33 13.44 8.10
N ASN A 120 3.26 14.08 7.37
CA ASN A 120 4.15 15.08 7.93
C ASN A 120 3.42 16.43 8.18
N SER A 121 2.44 16.79 7.35
CA SER A 121 1.73 18.08 7.45
C SER A 121 0.54 18.06 8.43
N SER A 122 -0.12 16.91 8.61
CA SER A 122 -1.37 16.80 9.38
C SER A 122 -1.22 17.03 10.90
N GLY A 123 0.01 17.11 11.44
CA GLY A 123 0.25 17.32 12.88
C GLY A 123 -0.22 16.15 13.79
N VAL A 124 -0.86 15.13 13.22
CA VAL A 124 -1.46 13.97 13.89
C VAL A 124 -0.41 13.11 14.61
N MET A 125 0.86 13.16 14.19
CA MET A 125 1.98 12.49 14.85
C MET A 125 2.21 12.89 16.31
N LYS A 126 1.73 14.07 16.74
CA LYS A 126 1.92 14.57 18.10
C LYS A 126 0.95 13.98 19.12
N PHE A 127 -0.02 13.17 18.68
CA PHE A 127 -1.08 12.68 19.54
C PHE A 127 -0.83 11.21 19.93
N PRO A 128 -0.64 10.92 21.23
CA PRO A 128 -0.55 9.54 21.68
C PRO A 128 -1.91 8.87 21.43
N VAL A 129 -1.88 7.78 20.67
CA VAL A 129 -2.99 6.83 20.66
C VAL A 129 -2.94 6.16 22.03
N ALA A 130 -3.85 6.58 22.91
CA ALA A 130 -4.14 5.93 24.19
C ALA A 130 -4.81 4.58 23.95
#